data_AF-A0A5B7ABB1-F1
#
_entry.id   AF-A0A5B7ABB1-F1
#
_cell.length_a   1.000
_cell.length_b   1.000
_cell.length_c   1.000
_cell.angle_alpha   90.00
_cell.angle_beta   90.00
_cell.angle_gamma   90.00
#
_symmetry.space_group_name_H-M   'P 1'
#
loop_
_entity.id
_entity.type
_entity.pdbx_description
1 polymer ?
#
loop_
_entity_poly.entity_id
_entity_poly.type
_entity_poly.pdbx_seq_one_letter_code
_entity_poly.pdbx_strand_id
1 'polypeptide(L)'
;KAKALKIIKALSESLGKRGLEVKIIYSNGMALDVLPQCAGKGEALAYLLKKFEVDGRLPVNTLVCGDSGNDAELFSVSKVYGVMVSNAQEELLQWHAENAKSNPNIIHASERCAAGIVQAIGNFGLGPSISPRDIRDFSEQIMDTFSPCYEIVKFYLFYERWRRAEVEKSEQCMQRLRSVFYPLGIFVHPSGVEQPLHQCIDEMKMSYGDKQGKQFCVWVDRVSTAQICSDAWLVKFEKCELSGEEQRCCLTTVLLSSKGEVQDGFMWMHIHQTWLDGSGANNQTNF
;
A
#
# COMPACT_ATOMS: atom_id res chain seq x y z
N LYS A 1 -32.02 -6.47 -21.64
CA LYS A 1 -30.75 -6.83 -22.34
C LYS A 1 -30.89 -6.88 -23.87
N ALA A 2 -31.72 -7.75 -24.46
CA ALA A 2 -31.81 -7.92 -25.93
C ALA A 2 -32.17 -6.64 -26.72
N LYS A 3 -33.09 -5.81 -26.20
CA LYS A 3 -33.44 -4.52 -26.84
C LYS A 3 -32.27 -3.53 -26.85
N ALA A 4 -31.49 -3.46 -25.77
CA ALA A 4 -30.32 -2.59 -25.66
C ALA A 4 -29.24 -3.00 -26.67
N LEU A 5 -28.92 -4.30 -26.77
CA LEU A 5 -27.95 -4.82 -27.75
C LEU A 5 -28.33 -4.49 -29.20
N LYS A 6 -29.63 -4.57 -29.55
CA LYS A 6 -30.13 -4.15 -30.87
C LYS A 6 -29.91 -2.66 -31.13
N ILE A 7 -30.17 -1.82 -30.14
CA ILE A 7 -29.97 -0.36 -30.24
C ILE A 7 -28.47 -0.04 -30.37
N ILE A 8 -27.61 -0.68 -29.57
CA ILE A 8 -26.16 -0.50 -29.62
C ILE A 8 -25.61 -0.85 -31.01
N LYS A 9 -26.06 -1.97 -31.58
CA LYS A 9 -25.68 -2.36 -32.94
C LYS A 9 -26.10 -1.32 -33.98
N ALA A 10 -27.36 -0.86 -33.92
CA ALA A 10 -27.86 0.17 -34.84
C ALA A 10 -27.11 1.51 -34.69
N LEU A 11 -26.75 1.88 -33.46
CA LEU A 11 -25.95 3.07 -33.18
C LEU A 11 -24.55 2.95 -33.81
N SER A 12 -23.87 1.81 -33.61
CA SER A 12 -22.55 1.54 -34.19
C SER A 12 -22.56 1.64 -35.71
N GLU A 13 -23.56 1.03 -36.37
CA GLU A 13 -23.71 1.09 -37.82
C GLU A 13 -23.99 2.51 -38.33
N SER A 14 -24.79 3.29 -37.59
CA SER A 14 -25.11 4.68 -37.93
C SER A 14 -23.88 5.60 -37.83
N LEU A 15 -23.07 5.42 -36.79
CA LEU A 15 -21.82 6.17 -36.61
C LEU A 15 -20.78 5.79 -37.67
N GLY A 16 -20.64 4.50 -37.99
CA GLY A 16 -19.76 4.03 -39.05
C GLY A 16 -20.15 4.58 -40.44
N LYS A 17 -21.45 4.65 -40.77
CA LYS A 17 -21.94 5.27 -42.02
C LYS A 17 -21.61 6.76 -42.15
N ARG A 18 -21.34 7.44 -41.04
CA ARG A 18 -20.91 8.84 -41.01
C ARG A 18 -19.38 8.99 -41.10
N GLY A 19 -18.65 7.89 -41.28
CA GLY A 19 -17.19 7.90 -41.33
C GLY A 19 -16.52 8.07 -39.97
N LEU A 20 -17.24 7.85 -38.87
CA LEU A 20 -16.67 7.94 -37.52
C LEU A 20 -16.15 6.58 -37.07
N GLU A 21 -14.86 6.54 -36.73
CA GLU A 21 -14.23 5.38 -36.11
C GLU A 21 -14.48 5.42 -34.60
N VAL A 22 -15.49 4.66 -34.16
CA VAL A 22 -15.95 4.65 -32.77
C VAL A 22 -15.93 3.26 -32.18
N LYS A 23 -15.56 3.22 -30.91
CA LYS A 23 -15.71 2.06 -30.02
C LYS A 23 -16.88 2.33 -29.08
N ILE A 24 -17.82 1.39 -28.99
CA ILE A 24 -18.96 1.48 -28.08
C ILE A 24 -18.78 0.45 -26.97
N ILE A 25 -18.74 0.93 -25.72
CA ILE A 25 -18.63 0.09 -24.53
C ILE A 25 -19.96 0.16 -23.78
N TYR A 26 -20.54 -0.99 -23.48
CA TYR A 26 -21.77 -1.09 -22.70
C TYR A 26 -21.52 -1.91 -21.45
N SER A 27 -21.70 -1.28 -20.28
CA SER A 27 -21.34 -1.86 -18.98
C SER A 27 -22.47 -1.66 -17.96
N ASN A 28 -22.48 -2.48 -16.91
CA ASN A 28 -23.45 -2.44 -15.80
C ASN A 28 -24.93 -2.52 -16.24
N GLY A 29 -25.20 -3.00 -17.46
CA GLY A 29 -26.55 -3.05 -18.02
C GLY A 29 -27.23 -1.69 -18.21
N MET A 30 -26.51 -0.56 -18.05
CA MET A 30 -27.09 0.78 -18.15
C MET A 30 -26.15 1.85 -18.69
N ALA A 31 -24.83 1.72 -18.50
CA ALA A 31 -23.86 2.70 -18.92
C ALA A 31 -23.42 2.43 -20.36
N LEU A 32 -23.36 3.48 -21.17
CA LEU A 32 -22.97 3.42 -22.58
C LEU A 32 -21.93 4.49 -22.85
N ASP A 33 -20.71 4.06 -23.17
CA ASP A 33 -19.62 4.93 -23.55
C ASP A 33 -19.44 4.86 -25.07
N VAL A 34 -19.37 6.03 -25.72
CA VAL A 34 -19.04 6.15 -27.14
C VAL A 34 -17.69 6.87 -27.22
N LEU A 35 -16.66 6.12 -27.58
CA LEU A 35 -15.28 6.57 -27.56
C LEU A 35 -14.69 6.54 -28.97
N PRO A 36 -13.63 7.32 -29.25
CA PRO A 36 -12.79 7.08 -30.42
C PRO A 36 -12.29 5.63 -30.46
N GLN A 37 -12.09 5.07 -31.65
CA GLN A 37 -11.65 3.67 -31.81
C GLN A 37 -10.37 3.33 -31.01
N CYS A 38 -9.41 4.27 -30.96
CA CYS A 38 -8.14 4.12 -30.24
C CYS A 38 -8.20 4.53 -28.76
N ALA A 39 -9.38 4.82 -28.21
CA ALA A 39 -9.55 5.11 -26.80
C ALA A 39 -9.98 3.85 -26.03
N GLY A 40 -9.79 3.89 -24.71
CA GLY A 40 -10.11 2.79 -23.80
C GLY A 40 -9.02 2.55 -22.77
N LYS A 41 -9.33 1.77 -21.74
CA LYS A 41 -8.38 1.44 -20.67
C LYS A 41 -7.20 0.61 -21.19
N GLY A 42 -7.43 -0.34 -22.09
CA GLY A 42 -6.38 -1.16 -22.70
C GLY A 42 -5.42 -0.34 -23.57
N GLU A 43 -5.96 0.53 -24.45
CA GLU A 43 -5.15 1.41 -25.30
C GLU A 43 -4.33 2.42 -24.47
N ALA A 44 -4.92 2.97 -23.41
CA ALA A 44 -4.21 3.85 -22.48
C ALA A 44 -3.05 3.13 -21.76
N LEU A 45 -3.26 1.87 -21.35
CA LEU A 45 -2.21 1.05 -20.76
C LEU A 45 -1.09 0.75 -21.77
N ALA A 46 -1.43 0.34 -22.99
CA ALA A 46 -0.45 0.10 -24.05
C ALA A 46 0.38 1.34 -24.36
N TYR A 47 -0.25 2.51 -24.41
CA TYR A 47 0.44 3.80 -24.53
C TYR A 47 1.41 4.05 -23.36
N LEU A 48 0.98 3.83 -22.12
CA LEU A 48 1.82 4.04 -20.93
C LEU A 48 3.04 3.11 -20.92
N LEU A 49 2.85 1.83 -21.23
CA LEU A 49 3.93 0.86 -21.31
C LEU A 49 4.95 1.24 -22.39
N LYS A 50 4.49 1.67 -23.57
CA LYS A 50 5.37 2.18 -24.63
C LYS A 50 6.16 3.42 -24.20
N LYS A 51 5.54 4.33 -23.46
CA LYS A 51 6.23 5.51 -22.93
C LYS A 51 7.33 5.12 -21.93
N PHE A 52 7.03 4.20 -21.01
CA PHE A 52 8.04 3.69 -20.07
C PHE A 52 9.17 2.92 -20.76
N GLU A 53 8.88 2.19 -21.84
CA GLU A 53 9.90 1.56 -22.66
C GLU A 53 10.87 2.59 -23.27
N VAL A 54 10.33 3.66 -23.87
CA VAL A 54 11.13 4.76 -24.44
C VAL A 54 11.99 5.45 -23.37
N ASP A 55 11.47 5.62 -22.16
CA ASP A 55 12.18 6.25 -21.04
C ASP A 55 13.16 5.28 -20.33
N GLY A 56 13.27 4.02 -20.78
CA GLY A 56 14.13 2.99 -20.15
C GLY A 56 13.67 2.57 -18.75
N ARG A 57 12.38 2.74 -18.45
CA ARG A 57 11.74 2.50 -17.14
C ARG A 57 10.58 1.52 -17.22
N LEU A 58 10.64 0.58 -18.16
CA LEU A 58 9.59 -0.42 -18.32
C LEU A 58 9.41 -1.21 -17.01
N PRO A 59 8.18 -1.32 -16.47
CA PRO A 59 7.94 -2.12 -15.28
C PRO A 59 8.31 -3.59 -15.52
N VAL A 60 8.94 -4.22 -14.53
CA VAL A 60 9.29 -5.65 -14.59
C VAL A 60 8.02 -6.50 -14.71
N ASN A 61 7.00 -6.15 -13.93
CA ASN A 61 5.70 -6.80 -13.93
C ASN A 61 4.60 -5.72 -14.01
N THR A 62 3.50 -6.05 -14.69
CA THR A 62 2.30 -5.21 -14.76
C THR A 62 1.11 -6.04 -14.32
N LEU A 63 0.38 -5.62 -13.28
CA LEU A 63 -0.85 -6.25 -12.83
C LEU A 63 -2.03 -5.35 -13.16
N VAL A 64 -2.96 -5.84 -13.98
CA VAL A 64 -4.25 -5.19 -14.25
C VAL A 64 -5.34 -5.79 -13.37
N CYS A 65 -6.21 -4.93 -12.84
CA CYS A 65 -7.28 -5.31 -11.95
C CYS A 65 -8.59 -4.79 -12.53
N GLY A 66 -9.61 -5.64 -12.63
CA GLY A 66 -10.89 -5.26 -13.21
C GLY A 66 -12.09 -5.89 -12.51
N ASP A 67 -13.22 -5.21 -12.57
CA ASP A 67 -14.50 -5.68 -12.02
C ASP A 67 -15.66 -5.56 -13.01
N SER A 68 -15.51 -4.86 -14.14
CA SER A 68 -16.61 -4.68 -15.10
C SER A 68 -16.17 -4.80 -16.56
N GLY A 69 -17.13 -4.79 -17.48
CA GLY A 69 -16.84 -4.98 -18.91
C GLY A 69 -15.95 -3.90 -19.53
N ASN A 70 -15.89 -2.70 -18.94
CA ASN A 70 -14.98 -1.65 -19.42
C ASN A 70 -13.49 -1.96 -19.13
N ASP A 71 -13.22 -2.93 -18.26
CA ASP A 71 -11.88 -3.40 -17.92
C ASP A 71 -11.38 -4.50 -18.85
N ALA A 72 -12.27 -5.13 -19.63
CA ALA A 72 -11.94 -6.29 -20.47
C ALA A 72 -10.70 -6.06 -21.35
N GLU A 73 -10.57 -4.86 -21.92
CA GLU A 73 -9.44 -4.52 -22.79
C GLU A 73 -8.09 -4.49 -22.06
N LEU A 74 -8.06 -4.24 -20.74
CA LEU A 74 -6.83 -4.28 -19.96
C LEU A 74 -6.21 -5.68 -20.01
N PHE A 75 -7.04 -6.72 -19.98
CA PHE A 75 -6.62 -8.12 -19.99
C PHE A 75 -6.15 -8.61 -21.37
N SER A 76 -6.45 -7.85 -22.44
CA SER A 76 -5.94 -8.13 -23.80
C SER A 76 -4.55 -7.57 -24.05
N VAL A 77 -4.03 -6.69 -23.17
CA VAL A 77 -2.70 -6.11 -23.33
C VAL A 77 -1.64 -7.19 -23.09
N SER A 78 -0.65 -7.28 -23.98
CA SER A 78 0.42 -8.29 -23.86
C SER A 78 1.29 -8.06 -22.62
N LYS A 79 1.84 -9.15 -22.06
CA LYS A 79 2.79 -9.13 -20.92
C LYS A 79 2.23 -8.52 -19.62
N VAL A 80 0.92 -8.65 -19.41
CA VAL A 80 0.27 -8.29 -18.13
C VAL A 80 -0.15 -9.55 -17.38
N TYR A 81 -0.11 -9.45 -16.05
CA TYR A 81 -0.90 -10.27 -15.15
C TYR A 81 -2.27 -9.61 -14.97
N GLY A 82 -3.32 -10.41 -14.86
CA GLY A 82 -4.68 -9.92 -14.73
C GLY A 82 -5.40 -10.56 -13.55
N VAL A 83 -6.13 -9.74 -12.80
CA VAL A 83 -7.08 -10.23 -11.79
C VAL A 83 -8.47 -9.64 -12.01
N MET A 84 -9.45 -10.53 -12.08
CA MET A 84 -10.87 -10.20 -11.93
C MET A 84 -11.23 -10.44 -10.48
N VAL A 85 -11.68 -9.40 -9.78
CA VAL A 85 -12.10 -9.53 -8.37
C VAL A 85 -13.37 -10.34 -8.26
N SER A 86 -13.64 -11.01 -7.13
CA SER A 86 -14.77 -11.96 -7.06
C SER A 86 -16.15 -11.30 -7.17
N ASN A 87 -16.23 -9.98 -6.97
CA ASN A 87 -17.42 -9.18 -7.22
C ASN A 87 -17.48 -8.60 -8.64
N ALA A 88 -16.75 -9.18 -9.59
CA ALA A 88 -16.79 -8.80 -10.99
C ALA A 88 -18.19 -9.05 -11.60
N GLN A 89 -18.57 -8.16 -12.52
CA GLN A 89 -19.82 -8.22 -13.25
C GLN A 89 -19.81 -9.34 -14.29
N GLU A 90 -20.99 -9.87 -14.57
CA GLU A 90 -21.20 -11.01 -15.48
C GLU A 90 -20.58 -10.77 -16.87
N GLU A 91 -20.61 -9.53 -17.38
CA GLU A 91 -19.99 -9.22 -18.68
C GLU A 91 -18.48 -9.46 -18.73
N LEU A 92 -17.75 -9.20 -17.64
CA LEU A 92 -16.31 -9.43 -17.59
C LEU A 92 -16.00 -10.93 -17.43
N LEU A 93 -16.82 -11.65 -16.65
CA LEU A 93 -16.71 -13.09 -16.49
C LEU A 93 -17.02 -13.84 -17.80
N GLN A 94 -18.00 -13.39 -18.56
CA GLN A 94 -18.31 -13.91 -19.88
C GLN A 94 -17.14 -13.65 -20.84
N TRP A 95 -16.60 -12.43 -20.85
CA TRP A 95 -15.42 -12.09 -21.65
C TRP A 95 -14.23 -13.01 -21.30
N HIS A 96 -13.99 -13.26 -20.00
CA HIS A 96 -12.95 -14.17 -19.53
C HIS A 96 -13.14 -15.59 -20.07
N ALA A 97 -14.36 -16.12 -19.96
CA ALA A 97 -14.68 -17.46 -20.44
C ALA A 97 -14.44 -17.63 -21.95
N GLU A 98 -14.67 -16.57 -22.73
CA GLU A 98 -14.52 -16.55 -24.19
C GLU A 98 -13.07 -16.29 -24.65
N ASN A 99 -12.32 -15.43 -23.95
CA ASN A 99 -11.06 -14.87 -24.46
C ASN A 99 -9.82 -15.28 -23.66
N ALA A 100 -9.97 -15.57 -22.36
CA ALA A 100 -8.85 -15.67 -21.42
C ALA A 100 -8.85 -16.92 -20.53
N LYS A 101 -9.82 -17.83 -20.70
CA LYS A 101 -9.99 -19.03 -19.84
C LYS A 101 -8.74 -19.91 -19.72
N SER A 102 -7.91 -19.95 -20.75
CA SER A 102 -6.67 -20.75 -20.79
C SER A 102 -5.40 -19.93 -20.53
N ASN A 103 -5.52 -18.64 -20.21
CA ASN A 103 -4.37 -17.78 -19.96
C ASN A 103 -3.95 -17.90 -18.49
N PRO A 104 -2.77 -18.49 -18.18
CA PRO A 104 -2.33 -18.67 -16.80
C PRO A 104 -1.99 -17.35 -16.09
N ASN A 105 -1.81 -16.26 -16.84
CA ASN A 105 -1.52 -14.94 -16.29
C ASN A 105 -2.79 -14.17 -15.91
N ILE A 106 -3.99 -14.75 -16.09
CA ILE A 106 -5.25 -14.13 -15.73
C ILE A 106 -5.98 -15.04 -14.76
N ILE A 107 -6.39 -14.50 -13.62
CA ILE A 107 -7.17 -15.23 -12.63
C ILE A 107 -8.48 -14.52 -12.31
N HIS A 108 -9.48 -15.31 -11.95
CA HIS A 108 -10.64 -14.84 -11.22
C HIS A 108 -10.40 -15.11 -9.73
N ALA A 109 -10.23 -14.05 -8.95
CA ALA A 109 -9.98 -14.12 -7.52
C ALA A 109 -11.21 -14.68 -6.78
N SER A 110 -10.97 -15.33 -5.64
CA SER A 110 -12.05 -15.67 -4.69
C SER A 110 -12.39 -14.49 -3.79
N GLU A 111 -11.43 -13.60 -3.56
CA GLU A 111 -11.58 -12.43 -2.71
C GLU A 111 -12.19 -11.22 -3.43
N ARG A 112 -12.94 -10.41 -2.66
CA ARG A 112 -13.67 -9.24 -3.17
C ARG A 112 -12.80 -7.99 -3.15
N CYS A 113 -13.04 -7.07 -4.08
CA CYS A 113 -12.44 -5.74 -4.12
C CYS A 113 -10.91 -5.77 -3.95
N ALA A 114 -10.34 -4.92 -3.08
CA ALA A 114 -8.91 -4.85 -2.83
C ALA A 114 -8.30 -6.17 -2.33
N ALA A 115 -9.06 -7.00 -1.62
CA ALA A 115 -8.56 -8.31 -1.18
C ALA A 115 -8.29 -9.25 -2.37
N GLY A 116 -9.06 -9.14 -3.46
CA GLY A 116 -8.79 -9.85 -4.72
C GLY A 116 -7.47 -9.42 -5.37
N ILE A 117 -7.13 -8.13 -5.30
CA ILE A 117 -5.85 -7.60 -5.79
C ILE A 117 -4.69 -8.19 -4.97
N VAL A 118 -4.81 -8.18 -3.63
CA VAL A 118 -3.82 -8.75 -2.72
C VAL A 118 -3.64 -10.25 -2.96
N GLN A 119 -4.74 -10.99 -3.16
CA GLN A 119 -4.71 -12.41 -3.53
C GLN A 119 -3.91 -12.63 -4.83
N ALA A 120 -4.13 -11.80 -5.85
CA ALA A 120 -3.41 -11.92 -7.12
C ALA A 120 -1.92 -11.62 -7.00
N ILE A 121 -1.54 -10.62 -6.20
CA ILE A 121 -0.13 -10.31 -5.91
C ILE A 121 0.57 -11.56 -5.36
N GLY A 122 -0.06 -12.27 -4.42
CA GLY A 122 0.47 -13.52 -3.86
C GLY A 122 0.49 -14.66 -4.87
N ASN A 123 -0.61 -14.86 -5.59
CA ASN A 123 -0.76 -15.95 -6.57
C ASN A 123 0.28 -15.88 -7.69
N PHE A 124 0.59 -14.68 -8.17
CA PHE A 124 1.57 -14.44 -9.23
C PHE A 124 2.99 -14.22 -8.71
N GLY A 125 3.21 -14.24 -7.39
CA GLY A 125 4.53 -13.98 -6.81
C GLY A 125 5.06 -12.57 -7.07
N LEU A 126 4.17 -11.58 -7.18
CA LEU A 126 4.52 -10.19 -7.50
C LEU A 126 5.00 -9.39 -6.29
N GLY A 127 4.80 -9.91 -5.08
CA GLY A 127 5.18 -9.27 -3.83
C GLY A 127 4.48 -9.88 -2.61
N PRO A 128 4.64 -9.28 -1.42
CA PRO A 128 3.94 -9.72 -0.23
C PRO A 128 2.42 -9.53 -0.38
N SER A 129 1.67 -10.59 -0.11
CA SER A 129 0.20 -10.59 -0.14
C SER A 129 -0.45 -10.61 1.24
N ILE A 130 0.33 -10.30 2.28
CA ILE A 130 -0.15 -10.17 3.65
C ILE A 130 0.26 -8.80 4.14
N SER A 131 -0.71 -8.01 4.60
CA SER A 131 -0.41 -6.73 5.21
C SER A 131 0.44 -6.95 6.47
N PRO A 132 1.47 -6.14 6.73
CA PRO A 132 2.20 -6.20 7.99
C PRO A 132 1.28 -6.07 9.22
N ARG A 133 0.13 -5.40 9.06
CA ARG A 133 -0.90 -5.26 10.11
C ARG A 133 -1.64 -6.57 10.42
N ASP A 134 -1.70 -7.51 9.49
CA ASP A 134 -2.44 -8.78 9.63
C ASP A 134 -1.55 -9.91 10.16
N ILE A 135 -0.22 -9.70 10.22
CA ILE A 135 0.74 -10.64 10.80
C ILE A 135 0.54 -10.70 12.32
N ARG A 136 0.16 -11.86 12.86
CA ARG A 136 -0.09 -12.02 14.31
C ARG A 136 1.19 -12.16 15.11
N ASP A 137 2.14 -12.93 14.60
CA ASP A 137 3.41 -13.21 15.27
C ASP A 137 4.52 -12.29 14.74
N PHE A 138 4.92 -11.28 15.53
CA PHE A 138 6.08 -10.44 15.20
C PHE A 138 7.42 -11.20 15.23
N SER A 139 7.41 -12.43 15.75
CA SER A 139 8.53 -13.37 15.69
C SER A 139 8.66 -14.07 14.34
N GLU A 140 7.60 -14.12 13.53
CA GLU A 140 7.69 -14.65 12.18
C GLU A 140 8.44 -13.62 11.32
N GLN A 141 9.66 -13.98 10.94
CA GLN A 141 10.46 -13.30 9.92
C GLN A 141 9.75 -13.46 8.57
N ILE A 142 8.72 -12.65 8.34
CA ILE A 142 8.08 -12.60 7.02
C ILE A 142 8.98 -11.74 6.11
N MET A 143 9.75 -12.48 5.30
CA MET A 143 10.55 -12.10 4.13
C MET A 143 11.94 -11.49 4.34
N ASP A 144 12.89 -12.09 3.62
CA ASP A 144 14.32 -11.78 3.41
C ASP A 144 14.59 -10.40 2.76
N THR A 145 13.75 -9.40 3.01
CA THR A 145 13.96 -8.05 2.46
C THR A 145 13.69 -7.01 3.54
N PHE A 146 14.72 -6.79 4.37
CA PHE A 146 14.78 -5.70 5.33
C PHE A 146 14.90 -4.36 4.60
N SER A 147 13.78 -3.85 4.07
CA SER A 147 13.75 -2.48 3.58
C SER A 147 13.63 -1.50 4.77
N PRO A 148 14.29 -0.33 4.71
CA PRO A 148 14.11 0.71 5.74
C PRO A 148 12.64 1.10 5.92
N CYS A 149 11.83 1.08 4.86
CA CYS A 149 10.39 1.34 4.94
C CYS A 149 9.67 0.31 5.83
N TYR A 150 9.97 -0.97 5.62
CA TYR A 150 9.33 -2.06 6.35
C TYR A 150 9.67 -2.01 7.85
N GLU A 151 10.92 -1.64 8.19
CA GLU A 151 11.35 -1.44 9.57
C GLU A 151 10.50 -0.37 10.30
N ILE A 152 10.26 0.79 9.66
CA ILE A 152 9.41 1.85 10.24
C ILE A 152 7.99 1.34 10.47
N VAL A 153 7.39 0.68 9.47
CA VAL A 153 6.01 0.15 9.57
C VAL A 153 5.92 -0.88 10.71
N LYS A 154 6.89 -1.80 10.79
CA LYS A 154 6.93 -2.83 11.82
C LYS A 154 7.02 -2.24 13.22
N PHE A 155 7.88 -1.23 13.42
CA PHE A 155 8.01 -0.55 14.70
C PHE A 155 6.70 0.10 15.17
N TYR A 156 6.02 0.86 14.31
CA TYR A 156 4.79 1.55 14.72
C TYR A 156 3.59 0.62 14.88
N LEU A 157 3.52 -0.50 14.14
CA LEU A 157 2.53 -1.55 14.38
C LEU A 157 2.76 -2.23 15.73
N PHE A 158 4.02 -2.50 16.08
CA PHE A 158 4.38 -3.00 17.40
C PHE A 158 4.01 -1.99 18.50
N TYR A 159 4.31 -0.71 18.30
CA TYR A 159 3.95 0.36 19.22
C TYR A 159 2.43 0.46 19.45
N GLU A 160 1.63 0.39 18.38
CA GLU A 160 0.16 0.37 18.48
C GLU A 160 -0.33 -0.79 19.37
N ARG A 161 0.11 -2.01 19.06
CA ARG A 161 -0.32 -3.22 19.77
C ARG A 161 0.19 -3.27 21.20
N TRP A 162 1.39 -2.74 21.47
CA TRP A 162 1.94 -2.60 22.82
C TRP A 162 1.04 -1.73 23.71
N ARG A 163 0.60 -0.58 23.21
CA ARG A 163 -0.33 0.31 23.93
C ARG A 163 -1.72 -0.27 24.08
N ARG A 164 -2.15 -1.13 23.16
CA ARG A 164 -3.44 -1.84 23.23
C ARG A 164 -3.40 -3.12 24.09
N ALA A 165 -2.23 -3.51 24.60
CA ALA A 165 -1.99 -4.79 25.28
C ALA A 165 -2.35 -6.03 24.43
N GLU A 166 -2.06 -5.95 23.12
CA GLU A 166 -2.30 -7.04 22.15
C GLU A 166 -1.05 -7.89 21.90
N VAL A 167 0.08 -7.54 22.52
CA VAL A 167 1.32 -8.31 22.55
C VAL A 167 1.66 -8.66 23.99
N GLU A 168 2.34 -9.78 24.20
CA GLU A 168 2.73 -10.21 25.55
C GLU A 168 3.67 -9.19 26.21
N LYS A 169 3.36 -8.82 27.46
CA LYS A 169 4.23 -7.99 28.29
C LYS A 169 5.42 -8.83 28.82
N SER A 170 6.47 -8.96 28.01
CA SER A 170 7.68 -9.68 28.40
C SER A 170 8.92 -8.78 28.45
N GLU A 171 9.81 -9.03 29.42
CA GLU A 171 11.11 -8.32 29.49
C GLU A 171 12.00 -8.65 28.28
N GLN A 172 11.89 -9.87 27.76
CA GLN A 172 12.62 -10.27 26.55
C GLN A 172 12.21 -9.42 25.33
N CYS A 173 10.91 -9.11 25.21
CA CYS A 173 10.40 -8.22 24.16
C CYS A 173 11.03 -6.82 24.27
N MET A 174 11.05 -6.26 25.47
CA MET A 174 11.67 -4.95 25.72
C MET A 174 13.19 -4.95 25.51
N GLN A 175 13.89 -6.04 25.83
CA GLN A 175 15.31 -6.18 25.55
C GLN A 175 15.59 -6.22 24.04
N ARG A 176 14.77 -6.94 23.27
CA ARG A 176 14.84 -6.94 21.79
C ARG A 176 14.58 -5.56 21.22
N LEU A 177 13.59 -4.83 21.75
CA LEU A 177 13.32 -3.46 21.33
C LEU A 177 14.54 -2.56 21.59
N ARG A 178 15.11 -2.61 22.80
CA ARG A 178 16.31 -1.82 23.15
C ARG A 178 17.50 -2.10 22.23
N SER A 179 17.68 -3.34 21.78
CA SER A 179 18.82 -3.71 20.91
C SER A 179 18.72 -3.14 19.49
N VAL A 180 17.56 -2.59 19.10
CA VAL A 180 17.33 -1.93 17.82
C VAL A 180 17.69 -0.44 17.88
N PHE A 181 17.82 0.16 19.06
CA PHE A 181 18.18 1.58 19.21
C PHE A 181 19.65 1.75 19.57
N TYR A 182 20.30 2.74 18.98
CA TYR A 182 21.65 3.11 19.35
C TYR A 182 21.67 3.67 20.79
N PRO A 183 22.57 3.20 21.68
CA PRO A 183 22.57 3.63 23.08
C PRO A 183 22.71 5.14 23.30
N LEU A 184 23.45 5.82 22.41
CA LEU A 184 23.63 7.28 22.43
C LEU A 184 22.71 8.00 21.43
N GLY A 185 21.72 7.30 20.88
CA GLY A 185 20.80 7.89 19.93
C GLY A 185 19.88 8.92 20.58
N ILE A 186 19.46 9.91 19.79
CA ILE A 186 18.69 11.06 20.25
C ILE A 186 17.32 11.06 19.58
N PHE A 187 16.30 11.39 20.36
CA PHE A 187 14.96 11.74 19.91
C PHE A 187 14.72 13.23 20.11
N VAL A 188 14.35 13.92 19.03
CA VAL A 188 13.90 15.32 19.07
C VAL A 188 12.38 15.33 18.96
N HIS A 189 11.73 15.70 20.06
CA HIS A 189 10.28 15.79 20.15
C HIS A 189 9.76 17.01 19.36
N PRO A 190 8.51 17.01 18.85
CA PRO A 190 7.93 18.18 18.17
C PRO A 190 7.87 19.48 18.98
N SER A 191 8.05 19.43 20.31
CA SER A 191 8.20 20.62 21.16
C SER A 191 9.60 21.24 21.11
N GLY A 192 10.55 20.62 20.42
CA GLY A 192 11.97 21.01 20.41
C GLY A 192 12.78 20.43 21.58
N VAL A 193 12.18 19.63 22.47
CA VAL A 193 12.91 18.95 23.54
C VAL A 193 13.67 17.76 22.97
N GLU A 194 14.97 17.72 23.24
CA GLU A 194 15.84 16.59 22.91
C GLU A 194 15.97 15.67 24.11
N GLN A 195 15.86 14.35 23.86
CA GLN A 195 16.07 13.35 24.88
C GLN A 195 16.71 12.07 24.32
N PRO A 196 17.45 11.31 25.14
CA PRO A 196 18.03 10.04 24.70
C PRO A 196 16.95 9.00 24.32
N LEU A 197 17.18 8.24 23.24
CA LEU A 197 16.25 7.20 22.78
C LEU A 197 15.95 6.15 23.84
N HIS A 198 16.91 5.81 24.70
CA HIS A 198 16.68 4.85 25.78
C HIS A 198 15.61 5.33 26.78
N GLN A 199 15.50 6.64 27.03
CA GLN A 199 14.45 7.21 27.88
C GLN A 199 13.09 7.11 27.19
N CYS A 200 13.01 7.38 25.88
CA CYS A 200 11.78 7.17 25.11
C CYS A 200 11.29 5.71 25.15
N ILE A 201 12.23 4.75 25.15
CA ILE A 201 11.89 3.32 25.26
C ILE A 201 11.38 2.99 26.67
N ASP A 202 11.94 3.61 27.71
CA ASP A 202 11.45 3.48 29.08
C ASP A 202 10.03 4.05 29.22
N GLU A 203 9.76 5.23 28.64
CA GLU A 203 8.42 5.82 28.57
C GLU A 203 7.43 4.91 27.83
N MET A 204 7.84 4.37 26.67
CA MET A 204 7.05 3.40 25.91
C MET A 204 6.77 2.13 26.73
N LYS A 205 7.74 1.64 27.53
CA LYS A 205 7.52 0.50 28.42
C LYS A 205 6.40 0.78 29.42
N MET A 206 6.33 2.00 29.95
CA MET A 206 5.31 2.43 30.90
C MET A 206 3.93 2.61 30.27
N SER A 207 3.84 2.86 28.96
CA SER A 207 2.57 3.00 28.25
C SER A 207 1.90 1.67 27.87
N TYR A 208 2.40 0.52 28.33
CA TYR A 208 1.78 -0.78 28.01
C TYR A 208 0.31 -0.83 28.45
N GLY A 209 -0.59 -1.15 27.52
CA GLY A 209 -2.03 -1.31 27.82
C GLY A 209 -2.79 -0.03 28.13
N ASP A 210 -2.18 1.16 28.05
CA ASP A 210 -2.85 2.43 28.35
C ASP A 210 -4.00 2.78 27.38
N LYS A 211 -4.02 2.11 26.22
CA LYS A 211 -5.06 2.17 25.18
C LYS A 211 -5.87 0.89 25.05
N GLN A 212 -5.77 -0.05 26.00
CA GLN A 212 -6.57 -1.27 25.97
C GLN A 212 -8.08 -0.96 25.96
N GLY A 213 -8.80 -1.57 25.02
CA GLY A 213 -10.25 -1.36 24.83
C GLY A 213 -10.65 0.02 24.28
N LYS A 214 -9.69 0.88 23.92
CA LYS A 214 -9.96 2.21 23.32
C LYS A 214 -9.78 2.16 21.81
N GLN A 215 -10.45 3.08 21.11
CA GLN A 215 -10.17 3.33 19.70
C GLN A 215 -8.81 4.01 19.58
N PHE A 216 -7.77 3.22 19.34
CA PHE A 216 -6.40 3.69 19.17
C PHE A 216 -5.79 3.08 17.91
N CYS A 217 -5.29 3.93 17.01
CA CYS A 217 -4.67 3.52 15.77
C CYS A 217 -3.41 4.34 15.51
N VAL A 218 -2.36 3.69 15.03
CA VAL A 218 -1.14 4.36 14.57
C VAL A 218 -0.89 3.94 13.12
N TRP A 219 -0.57 4.91 12.28
CA TRP A 219 -0.17 4.64 10.91
C TRP A 219 0.95 5.57 10.49
N VAL A 220 1.67 5.12 9.47
CA VAL A 220 2.69 5.91 8.78
C VAL A 220 2.25 6.08 7.33
N ASP A 221 2.40 7.28 6.81
CA ASP A 221 2.09 7.63 5.43
C ASP A 221 3.29 8.30 4.76
N ARG A 222 3.30 8.31 3.42
CA ARG A 222 4.34 8.94 2.58
C ARG A 222 5.76 8.54 2.96
N VAL A 223 5.95 7.27 3.32
CA VAL A 223 7.28 6.75 3.67
C VAL A 223 8.21 6.84 2.47
N SER A 224 9.31 7.57 2.63
CA SER A 224 10.34 7.76 1.63
C SER A 224 11.71 7.47 2.24
N THR A 225 12.58 6.87 1.44
CA THR A 225 13.92 6.45 1.87
C THR A 225 14.97 7.04 0.93
N ALA A 226 16.09 7.47 1.51
CA ALA A 226 17.27 7.88 0.79
C ALA A 226 18.50 7.24 1.46
N GLN A 227 19.25 6.44 0.70
CA GLN A 227 20.54 5.94 1.16
C GLN A 227 21.55 7.08 1.14
N ILE A 228 22.17 7.38 2.29
CA ILE A 228 23.12 8.50 2.41
C ILE A 228 24.58 8.02 2.40
N CYS A 229 24.83 6.77 2.81
CA CYS A 229 26.10 6.07 2.67
C CYS A 229 25.87 4.55 2.61
N SER A 230 26.94 3.75 2.53
CA SER A 230 26.85 2.29 2.36
C SER A 230 25.97 1.60 3.40
N ASP A 231 25.98 2.10 4.62
CA ASP A 231 25.34 1.50 5.79
C ASP A 231 24.26 2.40 6.41
N ALA A 232 24.06 3.65 5.96
CA ALA A 232 23.07 4.55 6.57
C ALA A 232 21.98 5.03 5.60
N TRP A 233 20.79 5.17 6.17
CA TRP A 233 19.56 5.52 5.49
C TRP A 233 18.85 6.66 6.22
N LEU A 234 18.42 7.65 5.45
CA LEU A 234 17.50 8.67 5.91
C LEU A 234 16.09 8.28 5.48
N VAL A 235 15.19 8.13 6.46
CA VAL A 235 13.78 7.78 6.22
C VAL A 235 12.91 8.93 6.66
N LYS A 236 11.98 9.36 5.80
CA LYS A 236 11.02 10.43 6.09
C LYS A 236 9.60 9.93 5.88
N PHE A 237 8.71 10.23 6.80
CA PHE A 237 7.31 9.80 6.77
C PHE A 237 6.43 10.67 7.64
N GLU A 238 5.13 10.67 7.37
CA GLU A 238 4.11 11.25 8.25
C GLU A 238 3.65 10.16 9.22
N LYS A 239 3.84 10.38 10.52
CA LYS A 239 3.32 9.50 11.58
C LYS A 239 2.04 10.11 12.10
N CYS A 240 0.96 9.35 12.12
CA CYS A 240 -0.31 9.78 12.70
C CYS A 240 -0.75 8.82 13.79
N GLU A 241 -1.33 9.38 14.85
CA GLU A 241 -2.00 8.67 15.92
C GLU A 241 -3.44 9.16 16.04
N LEU A 242 -4.38 8.24 16.12
CA LEU A 242 -5.78 8.49 16.47
C LEU A 242 -6.06 7.87 17.84
N SER A 243 -6.65 8.65 18.74
CA SER A 243 -7.07 8.20 20.07
C SER A 243 -8.46 8.77 20.39
N GLY A 244 -9.50 7.98 20.15
CA GLY A 244 -10.88 8.49 20.18
C GLY A 244 -11.10 9.45 19.02
N GLU A 245 -11.51 10.68 19.32
CA GLU A 245 -11.71 11.74 18.31
C GLU A 245 -10.45 12.59 18.07
N GLU A 246 -9.43 12.48 18.94
CA GLU A 246 -8.19 13.23 18.80
C GLU A 246 -7.26 12.56 17.80
N GLN A 247 -6.87 13.31 16.76
CA GLN A 247 -5.83 12.91 15.82
C GLN A 247 -4.62 13.84 15.95
N ARG A 248 -3.42 13.25 16.00
CA ARG A 248 -2.16 13.98 16.04
C ARG A 248 -1.22 13.40 15.01
N CYS A 249 -0.70 14.24 14.13
CA CYS A 249 0.29 13.83 13.12
C CYS A 249 1.58 14.65 13.19
N CYS A 250 2.70 13.99 12.92
CA CYS A 250 4.00 14.62 12.84
C CYS A 250 4.78 14.13 11.63
N LEU A 251 5.52 15.05 11.00
CA LEU A 251 6.56 14.69 10.05
C LEU A 251 7.73 14.12 10.84
N THR A 252 8.08 12.87 10.59
CA THR A 252 9.15 12.15 11.27
C THR A 252 10.29 11.88 10.29
N THR A 253 11.50 12.21 10.72
CA THR A 253 12.75 11.86 10.04
C THR A 253 13.54 10.92 10.94
N VAL A 254 13.96 9.78 10.40
CA VAL A 254 14.74 8.77 11.12
C VAL A 254 16.04 8.53 10.38
N LEU A 255 17.14 8.49 11.13
CA LEU A 255 18.44 8.01 10.66
C LEU A 255 18.59 6.55 11.11
N LEU A 256 18.69 5.65 10.15
CA LEU A 256 18.93 4.23 10.35
C LEU A 256 20.34 3.86 9.90
N SER A 257 20.95 2.88 10.58
CA SER A 257 22.19 2.22 10.17
C SER A 257 21.98 0.71 10.03
N SER A 258 22.55 0.04 9.03
CA SER A 258 22.45 -1.42 8.86
C SER A 258 23.30 -2.16 9.88
N LYS A 259 22.77 -3.24 10.46
CA LYS A 259 23.52 -4.11 11.37
C LYS A 259 24.41 -5.07 10.58
N GLY A 260 25.73 -4.82 10.54
CA GLY A 260 26.72 -5.74 9.98
C GLY A 260 26.79 -5.79 8.45
N GLU A 261 27.65 -6.66 7.91
CA GLU A 261 27.87 -6.85 6.46
C GLU A 261 26.72 -7.59 5.77
N VAL A 262 26.03 -8.48 6.49
CA VAL A 262 24.78 -9.11 6.07
C VAL A 262 23.67 -8.28 6.71
N GLN A 263 22.82 -7.62 5.91
CA GLN A 263 21.75 -6.73 6.40
C GLN A 263 20.71 -7.49 7.26
N ASP A 264 21.04 -7.77 8.53
CA ASP A 264 20.21 -8.51 9.50
C ASP A 264 19.35 -7.54 10.34
N GLY A 265 18.95 -6.44 9.72
CA GLY A 265 18.12 -5.39 10.32
C GLY A 265 18.82 -4.04 10.49
N PHE A 266 18.11 -3.11 11.13
CA PHE A 266 18.56 -1.73 11.30
C PHE A 266 18.77 -1.35 12.76
N MET A 267 19.63 -0.37 12.96
CA MET A 267 19.83 0.35 14.21
C MET A 267 19.30 1.78 14.06
N TRP A 268 18.43 2.20 14.98
CA TRP A 268 17.85 3.54 15.00
C TRP A 268 18.81 4.49 15.70
N MET A 269 19.40 5.40 14.93
CA MET A 269 20.48 6.29 15.39
C MET A 269 19.94 7.63 15.88
N HIS A 270 18.94 8.17 15.18
CA HIS A 270 18.35 9.47 15.47
C HIS A 270 16.92 9.52 14.97
N ILE A 271 16.04 10.18 15.72
CA ILE A 271 14.66 10.43 15.34
C ILE A 271 14.36 11.90 15.59
N HIS A 272 13.79 12.58 14.61
CA HIS A 272 13.32 13.95 14.76
C HIS A 272 11.89 14.04 14.26
N GLN A 273 11.01 14.55 15.11
CA GLN A 273 9.62 14.78 14.78
C GLN A 273 9.28 16.27 14.83
N THR A 274 8.43 16.70 13.89
CA THR A 274 7.86 18.05 13.84
C THR A 274 6.36 17.95 13.63
N TRP A 275 5.55 18.78 14.30
CA TRP A 275 4.10 18.75 14.13
C TRP A 275 3.73 19.07 12.67
N LEU A 276 2.78 18.32 12.12
CA LEU A 276 2.13 18.74 10.87
C LEU A 276 1.15 19.88 11.15
N ASP A 277 0.90 20.72 10.15
CA ASP A 277 -0.01 21.86 10.28
C ASP A 277 -1.39 21.38 10.77
N GLY A 278 -1.91 22.07 11.80
CA GLY A 278 -3.18 21.71 12.45
C GLY A 278 -3.13 20.51 13.41
N SER A 279 -1.99 19.81 13.54
CA SER A 279 -1.79 18.68 14.46
C SER A 279 -1.06 19.06 15.75
N GLY A 280 -0.53 20.28 15.83
CA GLY A 280 0.04 20.81 17.07
C GLY A 280 -1.07 21.01 18.11
N ALA A 281 -0.77 20.74 19.38
CA ALA A 281 -1.67 21.07 20.46
C ALA A 281 -2.00 22.57 20.37
N ASN A 282 -3.27 22.91 20.12
CA ASN A 282 -3.79 24.22 20.45
C ASN A 282 -3.58 24.41 21.95
N ASN A 283 -2.55 25.19 22.32
CA ASN A 283 -2.28 25.73 23.66
C ASN A 283 -3.07 25.05 24.80
N GLN A 284 -2.60 23.87 25.22
CA GLN A 284 -2.87 23.42 26.59
C GLN A 284 -1.54 23.44 27.33
N THR A 285 -1.29 24.58 27.97
CA THR A 285 -0.41 24.67 29.12
C THR A 285 -0.78 23.57 30.10
N ASN A 286 0.12 22.61 30.28
CA ASN A 286 0.44 22.02 31.58
C ASN A 286 1.85 21.43 31.49
N PHE A 287 2.68 21.90 32.40
CA PHE A 287 4.03 21.41 32.68
C PHE A 287 4.02 19.94 33.09
#